data_AF-A0A2T2X937-F1
#
_entry.id   AF-A0A2T2X937-F1
#
_cell.length_a   1.000
_cell.length_b   1.000
_cell.length_c   1.000
_cell.angle_alpha   90.00
_cell.angle_beta   90.00
_cell.angle_gamma   90.00
#
_symmetry.space_group_name_H-M   'P 1'
#
loop_
_entity.id
_entity.type
_entity.pdbx_description
1 polymer ?
#
loop_
_entity_poly.entity_id
_entity_poly.type
_entity_poly.pdbx_seq_one_letter_code
_entity_poly.pdbx_strand_id
1 'polypeptide(L)' 'MGFRSWKQLQRARWRQLSWQRQSGWLVGIIALGATMTAISATQVEPSYWQGFMTGVWGSGTVMVIGFLVAIQISARNR' A
#
# COMPACT_ATOMS: atom_id res chain seq x y z
N MET A 1 10.19 -40.65 -1.15
CA MET A 1 9.85 -39.36 -1.81
C MET A 1 9.76 -38.19 -0.80
N GLY A 2 10.73 -37.99 0.10
CA GLY A 2 10.50 -37.20 1.33
C GLY A 2 11.08 -35.77 1.41
N PHE A 3 12.23 -35.48 0.80
CA PHE A 3 12.95 -34.21 1.07
C PHE A 3 12.75 -33.10 0.02
N ARG A 4 12.47 -33.46 -1.24
CA ARG A 4 12.24 -32.47 -2.31
C ARG A 4 10.90 -31.74 -2.18
N SER A 5 9.84 -32.41 -1.70
CA SER A 5 8.52 -31.78 -1.54
C SER A 5 8.48 -30.81 -0.35
N TRP A 6 9.20 -31.10 0.75
CA TRP A 6 9.31 -30.21 1.90
C TRP A 6 9.99 -28.88 1.59
N LYS A 7 11.09 -28.91 0.81
CA LYS A 7 11.76 -27.69 0.34
C LYS A 7 10.91 -26.88 -0.65
N GLN A 8 9.99 -27.52 -1.37
CA GLN A 8 9.04 -26.83 -2.26
C GLN A 8 7.89 -26.20 -1.46
N LEU A 9 7.33 -26.92 -0.49
CA LEU A 9 6.32 -26.42 0.45
C LEU A 9 6.82 -25.23 1.27
N GLN A 10 8.05 -25.30 1.79
CA GLN A 10 8.66 -24.16 2.47
C GLN A 10 8.77 -22.95 1.53
N ARG A 11 9.31 -23.12 0.31
CA ARG A 11 9.41 -22.00 -0.65
C ARG A 11 8.06 -21.40 -1.03
N ALA A 12 7.01 -22.21 -1.19
CA ALA A 12 5.66 -21.72 -1.43
C ALA A 12 5.13 -20.91 -0.24
N ARG A 13 5.37 -21.38 0.99
CA ARG A 13 4.96 -20.70 2.22
C ARG A 13 5.72 -19.38 2.43
N TRP A 14 7.02 -19.35 2.13
CA TRP A 14 7.83 -18.12 2.15
C TRP A 14 7.37 -17.11 1.09
N ARG A 15 7.01 -17.57 -0.11
CA ARG A 15 6.38 -16.72 -1.13
C ARG A 15 5.03 -16.17 -0.66
N GLN A 16 4.14 -16.98 -0.09
CA GLN A 16 2.87 -16.50 0.45
C GLN A 16 3.04 -15.48 1.58
N LEU A 17 3.99 -15.70 2.48
CA LEU A 17 4.28 -14.76 3.57
C LEU A 17 4.78 -13.41 3.02
N SER A 18 5.63 -13.44 1.99
CA SER A 18 6.13 -12.22 1.33
C SER A 18 5.00 -11.43 0.63
N TRP A 19 4.04 -12.14 0.01
CA TRP A 19 2.87 -11.53 -0.62
C TRP A 19 1.91 -10.93 0.40
N GLN A 20 1.63 -11.63 1.51
CA GLN A 20 0.81 -11.07 2.59
C GLN A 20 1.47 -9.84 3.24
N ARG A 21 2.80 -9.85 3.42
CA ARG A 21 3.54 -8.72 3.97
C ARG A 21 3.55 -7.51 3.03
N GLN A 22 3.68 -7.73 1.72
CA GLN A 22 3.52 -6.67 0.71
C GLN A 22 2.09 -6.11 0.69
N SER A 23 1.08 -6.97 0.82
CA SER A 23 -0.32 -6.56 0.85
C SER A 23 -0.64 -5.74 2.11
N GLY A 24 -0.09 -6.12 3.27
CA GLY A 24 -0.26 -5.38 4.52
C GLY A 24 0.38 -3.99 4.49
N TRP A 25 1.55 -3.84 3.87
CA TRP A 25 2.19 -2.53 3.68
C TRP A 25 1.39 -1.59 2.80
N LEU A 26 0.81 -2.11 1.71
CA LEU A 26 -0.07 -1.36 0.83
C LEU A 26 -1.32 -0.86 1.56
N VAL A 27 -1.98 -1.75 2.30
CA VAL A 27 -3.15 -1.40 3.11
C VAL A 27 -2.79 -0.34 4.17
N GLY A 28 -1.61 -0.46 4.80
CA GLY A 28 -1.12 0.51 5.77
C GLY A 28 -0.91 1.91 5.17
N ILE A 29 -0.32 2.00 3.97
CA ILE A 29 -0.12 3.29 3.27
C ILE A 29 -1.46 3.92 2.88
N ILE A 30 -2.41 3.12 2.37
CA ILE A 30 -3.76 3.58 2.03
C ILE A 30 -4.48 4.10 3.28
N ALA A 31 -4.42 3.36 4.38
CA ALA A 31 -5.04 3.76 5.64
C ALA A 31 -4.43 5.06 6.20
N LEU A 32 -3.10 5.21 6.14
CA LEU A 32 -2.41 6.43 6.52
C LEU A 32 -2.83 7.63 5.66
N GLY A 33 -2.88 7.46 4.34
CA GLY A 33 -3.34 8.51 3.41
C GLY A 33 -4.78 8.93 3.67
N ALA A 34 -5.68 7.96 3.85
CA ALA A 34 -7.09 8.22 4.20
C ALA A 34 -7.23 8.95 5.54
N THR A 35 -6.45 8.53 6.55
CA THR A 35 -6.46 9.15 7.88
C THR A 35 -5.95 10.59 7.82
N MET A 36 -4.83 10.84 7.14
CA MET A 36 -4.28 12.19 6.95
C MET A 36 -5.25 13.10 6.18
N THR A 37 -5.94 12.55 5.18
CA THR A 37 -6.96 13.27 4.41
C THR A 37 -8.16 13.64 5.29
N ALA A 38 -8.64 12.70 6.11
CA ALA A 38 -9.75 12.93 7.04
C ALA A 38 -9.39 13.92 8.16
N ILE A 39 -8.17 13.84 8.71
CA ILE A 39 -7.67 14.79 9.70
C ILE A 39 -7.59 16.19 9.08
N SER A 40 -7.02 16.31 7.89
CA SER A 40 -6.90 17.59 7.18
C SER A 40 -8.26 18.22 6.87
N ALA A 41 -9.30 17.40 6.66
CA ALA A 41 -10.66 17.87 6.44
C ALA A 41 -11.41 18.27 7.72
N THR A 42 -10.91 17.87 8.89
CA THR A 42 -11.60 18.05 10.19
C THR A 42 -10.87 18.98 11.15
N GLN A 43 -9.59 19.30 10.90
CA GLN A 43 -8.85 20.28 11.70
C GLN A 43 -9.45 21.68 11.56
N VAL A 44 -9.46 22.45 12.65
CA VAL A 44 -9.94 23.84 12.66
C VAL A 44 -8.88 24.74 12.02
N GLU A 45 -8.87 24.79 10.70
CA GLU A 45 -8.02 25.65 9.88
C GLU A 45 -8.89 26.47 8.92
N PRO A 46 -8.35 27.56 8.32
CA PRO A 46 -9.04 28.28 7.26
C PRO A 46 -9.48 27.32 6.16
N SER A 47 -10.71 27.43 5.67
CA SER A 47 -11.33 26.49 4.70
C SER A 47 -10.52 26.30 3.42
N TYR A 48 -9.79 27.33 2.98
CA TYR A 48 -8.82 27.25 1.89
C TYR A 48 -7.70 26.25 2.19
N TRP A 49 -7.15 26.27 3.41
CA TRP A 49 -6.02 25.44 3.82
C TRP A 49 -6.43 23.98 4.03
N GLN A 50 -7.62 23.75 4.58
CA GLN A 50 -8.26 22.44 4.62
C GLN A 50 -8.39 21.84 3.21
N GLY A 51 -8.97 22.58 2.26
CA GLY A 51 -9.15 22.11 0.88
C GLY A 51 -7.81 21.81 0.18
N PHE A 52 -6.80 22.67 0.38
CA PHE A 52 -5.46 22.45 -0.14
C PHE A 52 -4.83 21.17 0.43
N MET A 53 -4.84 21.01 1.76
CA MET A 53 -4.26 19.84 2.43
C MET A 53 -4.98 18.54 2.05
N THR A 54 -6.32 18.53 2.04
CA THR A 54 -7.11 17.39 1.55
C THR A 54 -6.76 17.03 0.11
N GLY A 55 -6.58 18.02 -0.77
CA GLY A 55 -6.16 17.83 -2.14
C GLY A 55 -4.75 17.22 -2.26
N VAL A 56 -3.78 17.75 -1.52
CA VAL A 56 -2.39 17.24 -1.50
C VAL A 56 -2.34 15.80 -1.00
N TRP A 57 -3.00 15.50 0.12
CA TRP A 57 -3.03 14.14 0.68
C TRP A 57 -3.80 13.17 -0.20
N GLY A 58 -4.95 13.57 -0.73
CA GLY A 58 -5.76 12.75 -1.63
C GLY A 58 -5.02 12.40 -2.92
N SER A 59 -4.51 13.42 -3.62
CA SER A 59 -3.77 13.21 -4.88
C SER A 59 -2.45 12.46 -4.67
N GLY A 60 -1.70 12.78 -3.60
CA GLY A 60 -0.48 12.07 -3.24
C GLY A 60 -0.73 10.61 -2.92
N THR A 61 -1.80 10.30 -2.18
CA THR A 61 -2.18 8.91 -1.86
C THR A 61 -2.52 8.12 -3.13
N VAL A 62 -3.29 8.71 -4.05
CA VAL A 62 -3.63 8.07 -5.34
C VAL A 62 -2.38 7.83 -6.18
N MET A 63 -1.45 8.80 -6.26
CA MET A 63 -0.18 8.63 -6.96
C MET A 63 0.66 7.49 -6.36
N VAL A 64 0.79 7.43 -5.04
CA VAL A 64 1.56 6.38 -4.36
C VAL A 64 0.95 5.00 -4.60
N ILE A 65 -0.38 4.88 -4.51
CA ILE A 65 -1.08 3.61 -4.82
C ILE A 65 -0.83 3.22 -6.28
N GLY A 66 -1.02 4.15 -7.22
CA GLY A 66 -0.79 3.91 -8.64
C GLY A 66 0.64 3.47 -8.94
N PHE A 67 1.63 4.12 -8.31
CA PHE A 67 3.04 3.76 -8.45
C PHE A 67 3.35 2.38 -7.88
N LEU A 68 2.81 2.04 -6.71
CA LEU A 68 3.00 0.71 -6.11
C LEU A 68 2.34 -0.40 -6.95
N VAL A 69 1.16 -0.15 -7.52
CA VAL A 69 0.49 -1.06 -8.45
C VAL A 69 1.33 -1.23 -9.72
N ALA A 70 1.87 -0.14 -10.28
CA ALA A 70 2.76 -0.20 -11.44
C ALA A 70 4.03 -1.02 -11.16
N ILE A 71 4.65 -0.86 -9.98
CA ILE A 71 5.78 -1.70 -9.55
C ILE A 71 5.37 -3.17 -9.44
N GLN A 72 4.21 -3.47 -8.85
CA GLN A 72 3.73 -4.86 -8.73
C GLN A 72 3.46 -5.51 -10.09
N ILE A 73 2.88 -4.77 -11.04
CA ILE A 73 2.65 -5.25 -12.41
C ILE A 73 3.98 -5.49 -13.12
N SER A 74 4.93 -4.55 -13.02
CA SER A 74 6.26 -4.68 -13.60
C SER A 74 7.04 -5.87 -13.01
N ALA A 75 6.94 -6.09 -11.69
CA ALA A 75 7.54 -7.23 -11.01
C ALA A 75 6.87 -8.57 -11.34
N ARG A 76 5.60 -8.57 -11.75
CA ARG A 76 4.87 -9.78 -12.17
C ARG A 76 5.17 -10.18 -13.62
N ASN A 77 5.52 -9.22 -14.47
CA ASN A 77 5.84 -9.44 -15.89
C ASN A 77 7.33 -9.79 -16.14
N ARG A 78 8.17 -9.84 -15.11
CA ARG A 78 9.54 -10.37 -15.14
C ARG A 78 9.57 -11.80 -14.62
#